data_AF-A0A3D2JCD9-F1
#
_entry.id   AF-A0A3D2JCD9-F1
#
_cell.length_a   1.000
_cell.length_b   1.000
_cell.length_c   1.000
_cell.angle_alpha   90.00
_cell.angle_beta   90.00
_cell.angle_gamma   90.00
#
_symmetry.space_group_name_H-M   'P 1'
#
loop_
_entity.id
_entity.type
_entity.pdbx_description
1 polymer ?
#
loop_
_entity_poly.entity_id
_entity_poly.type
_entity_poly.pdbx_seq_one_letter_code
_entity_poly.pdbx_strand_id
1 'polypeptide(L)' 'MEKERPKESVLAAMQRQQIEVAVSELLLSSDAYMHESITERLHHLIAHADRTLDISKFSEMALEELQELGLLPPSE' A
#
# COMPACT_ATOMS: atom_id res chain seq x y z
N MET A 1 27.30 7.37 -8.81
CA MET A 1 26.64 6.16 -9.35
C MET A 1 25.23 6.16 -8.79
N GLU A 2 24.24 6.59 -9.58
CA GLU A 2 22.84 6.36 -9.21
C GLU A 2 22.64 4.84 -9.17
N LYS A 3 22.30 4.32 -7.99
CA LYS A 3 21.91 2.92 -7.83
C LYS A 3 20.63 2.76 -8.64
N GLU A 4 20.71 2.05 -9.76
CA GLU A 4 19.54 1.74 -10.59
C GLU A 4 18.47 1.11 -9.68
N ARG A 5 17.35 1.81 -9.46
CA ARG A 5 16.28 1.24 -8.62
C ARG A 5 15.80 -0.02 -9.34
N PRO A 6 15.71 -1.17 -8.65
CA PRO A 6 15.26 -2.39 -9.31
C PRO A 6 13.88 -2.15 -9.91
N LYS A 7 13.75 -2.45 -11.21
CA LYS A 7 12.48 -2.34 -11.93
C LYS A 7 11.42 -3.19 -11.22
N GLU A 8 10.26 -2.58 -10.97
CA GLU A 8 9.10 -3.26 -10.36
C GLU A 8 8.78 -4.56 -11.13
N SER A 9 8.68 -5.67 -10.38
CA SER A 9 8.30 -6.97 -10.93
C SER A 9 6.81 -7.03 -11.24
N VAL A 10 6.39 -7.99 -12.06
CA VAL A 10 4.95 -8.21 -12.33
C VAL A 10 4.19 -8.56 -11.04
N LEU A 11 4.81 -9.34 -10.15
CA LEU A 11 4.22 -9.69 -8.85
C LEU A 11 4.05 -8.45 -7.97
N ALA A 12 5.08 -7.60 -7.91
CA ALA A 12 5.02 -6.34 -7.16
C ALA A 12 3.92 -5.41 -7.69
N ALA A 13 3.76 -5.30 -9.02
CA ALA A 13 2.69 -4.52 -9.61
C ALA A 13 1.29 -5.08 -9.28
N MET A 14 1.14 -6.40 -9.20
CA MET A 14 -0.11 -7.03 -8.75
C MET A 14 -0.40 -6.76 -7.27
N GLN A 15 0.62 -6.87 -6.41
CA GLN A 15 0.49 -6.54 -4.98
C GLN A 15 0.13 -5.07 -4.77
N ARG A 16 0.73 -4.16 -5.55
CA ARG A 16 0.36 -2.73 -5.56
C ARG A 16 -1.13 -2.55 -5.82
N GLN A 17 -1.65 -3.22 -6.84
CA GLN A 17 -3.08 -3.16 -7.16
C GLN A 17 -3.96 -3.73 -6.04
N GLN A 18 -3.53 -4.81 -5.38
CA GLN A 18 -4.25 -5.37 -4.23
C GLN A 18 -4.30 -4.40 -3.05
N ILE A 19 -3.19 -3.70 -2.79
CA ILE A 19 -3.10 -2.68 -1.74
C ILE A 19 -4.03 -1.50 -2.07
N GLU A 20 -4.02 -0.99 -3.31
CA GLU A 20 -4.92 0.09 -3.76
C GLU A 20 -6.40 -0.26 -3.59
N VAL A 21 -6.77 -1.50 -3.95
CA VAL A 21 -8.14 -1.99 -3.75
C VAL A 21 -8.47 -2.04 -2.27
N ALA A 22 -7.56 -2.54 -1.43
CA ALA A 22 -7.79 -2.61 0.01
C ALA A 22 -7.91 -1.22 0.67
N VAL A 23 -7.13 -0.23 0.21
CA VAL A 23 -7.30 1.17 0.65
C VAL A 23 -8.65 1.72 0.21
N SER A 24 -9.07 1.47 -1.02
CA SER A 24 -10.39 1.90 -1.51
C SER A 24 -11.53 1.27 -0.70
N GLU A 25 -11.41 -0.01 -0.36
CA GLU A 25 -12.37 -0.69 0.52
C GLU A 25 -12.41 -0.05 1.92
N LEU A 26 -11.25 0.34 2.47
CA LEU A 26 -11.17 1.01 3.76
C LEU A 26 -11.95 2.34 3.75
N LEU A 27 -11.67 3.19 2.76
CA LEU A 27 -12.27 4.52 2.62
C LEU A 27 -13.78 4.48 2.36
N LEU A 28 -14.29 3.38 1.79
CA LEU A 28 -15.72 3.19 1.55
C LEU A 28 -16.42 2.48 2.73
N SER A 29 -15.67 1.95 3.69
CA SER A 29 -16.22 1.24 4.84
C SER A 29 -16.56 2.20 5.96
N SER A 30 -17.83 2.22 6.38
CA SER A 30 -18.31 2.94 7.57
C SER A 30 -18.46 2.06 8.80
N ASP A 31 -18.24 0.74 8.65
CA ASP A 31 -18.32 -0.23 9.73
C ASP A 31 -16.93 -0.39 10.39
N ALA A 32 -16.90 -0.25 11.72
CA ALA A 32 -15.67 -0.26 12.49
C ALA A 32 -14.95 -1.62 12.48
N TYR A 33 -15.70 -2.72 12.45
CA TYR A 33 -15.13 -4.07 12.39
C TYR A 33 -14.52 -4.34 11.01
N MET A 34 -15.22 -3.90 9.95
CA MET A 34 -14.68 -3.97 8.59
C MET A 34 -13.43 -3.10 8.44
N HIS A 35 -13.42 -1.92 9.05
CA HIS A 35 -12.26 -1.03 9.05
C HIS A 35 -11.03 -1.72 9.66
N GLU A 36 -11.18 -2.31 10.86
CA GLU A 36 -10.09 -3.05 11.54
C GLU A 36 -9.58 -4.21 10.68
N SER A 37 -10.49 -5.03 10.13
CA SER A 37 -10.15 -6.16 9.26
C SER A 37 -9.39 -5.74 8.00
N ILE A 38 -9.81 -4.64 7.35
CA ILE A 38 -9.14 -4.13 6.15
C ILE A 38 -7.76 -3.57 6.52
N THR A 39 -7.63 -2.84 7.63
CA THR A 39 -6.36 -2.33 8.14
C THR A 39 -5.37 -3.47 8.42
N GLU A 40 -5.80 -4.56 9.08
CA GLU A 40 -4.94 -5.74 9.30
C GLU A 40 -4.48 -6.38 7.98
N ARG A 41 -5.38 -6.49 7.00
CA ARG A 41 -5.05 -7.02 5.68
C ARG A 41 -4.04 -6.14 4.95
N LEU A 42 -4.18 -4.81 5.01
CA LEU A 42 -3.20 -3.85 4.48
C LEU A 42 -1.83 -4.04 5.13
N HIS A 43 -1.82 -4.19 6.46
CA HIS A 43 -0.61 -4.45 7.23
C HIS A 43 0.10 -5.73 6.76
N HIS A 44 -0.66 -6.80 6.52
CA HIS A 44 -0.13 -8.06 6.01
C HIS A 44 0.43 -7.93 4.58
N LEU A 45 -0.29 -7.27 3.68
CA LEU A 45 0.11 -7.08 2.29
C LEU A 45 1.42 -6.28 2.18
N ILE A 46 1.55 -5.21 2.98
CA ILE A 46 2.76 -4.37 2.97
C ILE A 46 3.94 -5.09 3.64
N ALA A 47 3.73 -5.76 4.77
CA ALA A 47 4.80 -6.49 5.47
C ALA A 47 5.43 -7.60 4.62
N HIS A 48 4.68 -8.17 3.68
CA HIS A 48 5.12 -9.24 2.77
C HIS A 48 5.22 -8.78 1.31
N ALA A 49 5.23 -7.47 1.07
CA ALA A 49 5.37 -6.92 -0.26
C ALA A 49 6.69 -7.38 -0.88
N ASP A 50 6.66 -7.66 -2.17
CA ASP A 50 7.86 -7.91 -2.95
C ASP A 50 8.78 -6.69 -2.85
N ARG A 51 10.08 -6.93 -2.66
CA ARG A 51 11.11 -5.89 -2.47
C ARG A 51 11.21 -4.88 -3.63
N THR A 52 10.64 -5.20 -4.79
CA THR A 52 10.62 -4.32 -5.97
C THR A 52 9.35 -3.48 -6.06
N LEU A 53 8.43 -3.57 -5.08
CA LEU A 53 7.26 -2.72 -4.98
C LEU A 53 7.67 -1.25 -4.98
N ASP A 54 7.20 -0.52 -5.99
CA ASP A 54 7.48 0.90 -6.13
C ASP A 54 6.34 1.71 -5.53
N ILE A 55 6.53 2.12 -4.28
CA ILE A 55 5.52 2.87 -3.53
C ILE A 55 5.17 4.21 -4.19
N SER A 56 6.07 4.79 -4.99
CA SER A 56 5.80 6.07 -5.67
C SER A 56 4.75 5.96 -6.79
N LYS A 57 4.34 4.73 -7.14
CA LYS A 57 3.28 4.46 -8.12
C LYS A 57 1.91 4.22 -7.49
N PHE A 58 1.79 4.33 -6.17
CA PHE A 58 0.48 4.43 -5.54
C PHE A 58 -0.20 5.74 -5.94
N SER A 59 -1.53 5.74 -5.97
CA SER A 59 -2.32 6.96 -6.05
C SER A 59 -2.03 7.88 -4.86
N GLU A 60 -2.20 9.18 -5.04
CA GLU A 60 -1.98 10.18 -3.98
C GLU A 60 -2.82 9.88 -2.73
N MET A 61 -4.10 9.56 -2.93
CA MET A 61 -5.02 9.13 -1.86
C MET A 61 -4.55 7.87 -1.14
N ALA A 62 -4.02 6.88 -1.87
CA ALA A 62 -3.50 5.67 -1.24
C ALA A 62 -2.21 5.93 -0.46
N LEU A 63 -1.34 6.83 -0.92
CA LEU A 63 -0.16 7.25 -0.18
C LEU A 63 -0.55 7.92 1.13
N GLU A 64 -1.48 8.87 1.09
CA GLU A 64 -1.98 9.58 2.28
C GLU A 64 -2.55 8.59 3.30
N GLU A 65 -3.49 7.73 2.91
CA GLU A 65 -4.11 6.77 3.82
C GLU A 65 -3.08 5.80 4.43
N LEU A 66 -2.19 5.25 3.61
CA LEU A 66 -1.15 4.34 4.09
C LEU A 66 -0.15 5.03 5.04
N GLN A 67 0.07 6.33 4.88
CA GLN A 67 0.89 7.13 5.80
C GLN A 67 0.16 7.41 7.11
N GLU A 68 -1.13 7.76 7.06
CA GLU A 68 -1.98 7.96 8.24
C GLU A 68 -2.06 6.69 9.09
N LEU A 69 -2.13 5.52 8.45
CA LEU A 69 -2.08 4.21 9.11
C LEU A 69 -0.68 3.82 9.59
N GLY A 70 0.36 4.61 9.29
CA GLY A 70 1.76 4.31 9.65
C GLY A 70 2.36 3.13 8.88
N LEU A 71 1.77 2.74 7.75
CA LEU A 71 2.19 1.63 6.90
C LEU A 71 3.26 2.03 5.88
N LEU A 72 3.33 3.32 5.55
CA LEU A 72 4.38 3.92 4.72
C LEU A 72 5.07 5.06 5.46
N PRO A 73 6.34 5.36 5.12
CA PRO A 73 7.02 6.54 5.65
C PRO A 73 6.30 7.82 5.20
N PRO A 74 6.28 8.88 6.03
CA PRO A 74 5.71 10.16 5.65
C PRO A 74 6.44 10.74 4.44
N SER A 75 5.71 11.45 3.58
CA SER A 75 6.29 12.23 2.49
C SER A 75 7.14 13.37 3.08
N GLU A 76 8.39 13.52 2.63
CA GLU A 76 9.26 14.65 3.00
C GLU A 76 8.78 15.98 2.39
#